data_AF-A8UZ75-F1
#
_entry.id   AF-A8UZ75-F1
#
_cell.length_a   1.000
_cell.length_b   1.000
_cell.length_c   1.000
_cell.angle_alpha   90.00
_cell.angle_beta   90.00
_cell.angle_gamma   90.00
#
_symmetry.space_group_name_H-M   'P 1'
#
loop_
_entity.id
_entity.type
_entity.pdbx_description
1 polymer ?
#
loop_
_entity_poly.entity_id
_entity_poly.type
_entity_poly.pdbx_seq_one_letter_code
_entity_poly.pdbx_strand_id
1 'polypeptide(L)'
;KAKKLVPKENYYSIRVVLYKKEETAVNYIKKHKLEECFVYPFKQFFGVYCGLYLDKKDAQQDLNKFKKKLKVKDILPTKISI
;
A
#
# COMPACT_ATOMS: atom_id res chain seq x y z
N LYS A 1 22.27 -15.50 -20.58
CA LYS A 1 21.47 -15.38 -19.32
C LYS A 1 20.05 -14.95 -19.69
N ALA A 2 19.08 -15.88 -19.69
CA ALA A 2 17.69 -15.54 -19.95
C ALA A 2 17.15 -14.68 -18.80
N LYS A 3 16.76 -13.43 -19.09
CA LYS A 3 15.99 -12.62 -18.14
C LYS A 3 14.61 -13.28 -18.02
N LYS A 4 14.38 -14.02 -16.92
CA LYS A 4 13.03 -14.49 -16.56
C LYS A 4 12.15 -13.24 -16.49
N LEU A 5 11.29 -13.06 -17.48
CA LEU A 5 10.19 -12.11 -17.46
C LEU A 5 9.21 -12.63 -16.42
N VAL A 6 9.41 -12.26 -15.15
CA VAL A 6 8.39 -12.48 -14.12
C VAL A 6 7.20 -11.62 -14.54
N PRO A 7 6.00 -12.21 -14.73
CA PRO A 7 4.84 -11.41 -15.09
C PRO A 7 4.61 -10.38 -13.99
N LYS A 8 4.69 -9.10 -14.35
CA LYS A 8 4.30 -8.00 -13.46
C LYS A 8 2.79 -8.04 -13.34
N GLU A 9 2.28 -8.65 -12.29
CA GLU A 9 0.86 -8.64 -12.00
C GLU A 9 0.47 -7.28 -11.43
N ASN A 10 -0.63 -6.73 -11.96
CA ASN A 10 -1.13 -5.44 -11.51
C ASN A 10 -2.10 -5.69 -10.35
N TYR A 11 -1.66 -5.35 -9.15
CA TYR A 11 -2.49 -5.39 -7.96
C TYR A 11 -3.02 -4.00 -7.64
N TYR A 12 -4.15 -3.95 -6.95
CA TYR A 12 -4.63 -2.78 -6.24
C TYR A 12 -4.23 -2.91 -4.77
N SER A 13 -3.80 -1.79 -4.21
CA SER A 13 -3.51 -1.69 -2.79
C SER A 13 -3.93 -0.32 -2.27
N ILE A 14 -4.25 -0.24 -1.00
CA ILE A 14 -4.81 0.97 -0.41
C ILE A 14 -3.66 1.79 0.16
N ARG A 15 -3.30 2.88 -0.52
CA ARG A 15 -2.29 3.82 -0.03
C ARG A 15 -2.88 4.63 1.09
N VAL A 16 -2.23 4.60 2.25
CA VAL A 16 -2.67 5.27 3.47
C VAL A 16 -1.96 6.60 3.68
N VAL A 17 -0.64 6.60 3.48
CA VAL A 17 0.22 7.76 3.74
C VAL A 17 1.51 7.66 2.95
N LEU A 18 2.12 8.80 2.63
CA LEU A 18 3.41 8.91 1.98
C LEU A 18 4.41 9.57 2.92
N TYR A 19 5.61 9.00 2.98
CA TYR A 19 6.74 9.55 3.72
C TYR A 19 7.94 9.76 2.80
N LYS A 20 8.80 10.73 3.13
CA LYS A 20 10.07 10.93 2.41
C LYS A 20 11.12 9.87 2.74
N LYS A 21 11.04 9.27 3.92
CA LYS A 21 11.98 8.26 4.42
C LYS A 21 11.25 6.94 4.63
N GLU A 22 11.86 5.85 4.17
CA GLU A 22 11.34 4.48 4.34
C GLU A 22 11.16 4.14 5.83
N GLU A 23 12.15 4.47 6.66
CA GLU A 23 12.12 4.20 8.09
C GLU A 23 10.90 4.81 8.80
N THR A 24 10.46 6.00 8.37
CA THR A 24 9.26 6.64 8.91
C THR A 24 7.99 5.86 8.53
N ALA A 25 7.92 5.34 7.30
CA ALA A 25 6.82 4.49 6.85
C ALA A 25 6.77 3.16 7.60
N VAL A 26 7.92 2.52 7.82
CA VAL A 26 8.03 1.27 8.60
C VAL A 26 7.63 1.51 10.06
N ASN A 27 8.11 2.60 10.67
CA ASN A 27 7.76 2.94 12.04
C ASN A 27 6.27 3.26 12.20
N TYR A 28 5.63 3.86 11.19
CA TYR A 28 4.18 4.06 11.18
C TYR A 28 3.42 2.73 11.23
N ILE A 29 3.79 1.77 10.39
CA ILE A 29 3.19 0.42 10.38
C ILE A 29 3.32 -0.25 11.75
N LYS A 30 4.53 -0.22 12.34
CA LYS A 30 4.81 -0.81 13.66
C LYS A 30 4.00 -0.13 14.77
N LYS A 31 3.98 1.21 14.80
CA LYS A 31 3.27 2.00 15.82
C LYS A 31 1.76 1.75 15.81
N HIS A 32 1.19 1.59 14.61
CA HIS A 32 -0.24 1.36 14.43
C HIS A 32 -0.63 -0.13 14.36
N LYS A 33 0.34 -1.05 14.54
CA LYS A 33 0.16 -2.51 14.45
C LYS A 33 -0.57 -2.93 13.16
N LEU A 34 -0.08 -2.41 12.04
CA LEU A 34 -0.70 -2.60 10.73
C LEU A 34 -0.04 -3.75 9.97
N GLU A 35 -0.20 -4.97 10.47
CA GLU A 35 0.44 -6.18 9.93
C GLU A 35 0.02 -6.48 8.48
N GLU A 36 -1.19 -6.06 8.11
CA GLU A 36 -1.75 -6.15 6.75
C GLU A 36 -1.20 -5.07 5.79
N CYS A 37 -0.25 -4.25 6.25
CA CYS A 37 0.31 -3.13 5.50
C CYS A 37 1.82 -3.28 5.30
N PHE A 38 2.29 -2.77 4.18
CA PHE A 38 3.68 -2.83 3.73
C PHE A 38 4.13 -1.47 3.19
N VAL A 39 5.44 -1.28 3.14
CA VAL A 39 6.03 -0.10 2.52
C VAL A 39 6.35 -0.42 1.07
N TYR A 40 5.97 0.47 0.16
CA TYR A 40 6.29 0.33 -1.25
C TYR A 40 6.74 1.68 -1.84
N PRO A 41 7.77 1.72 -2.69
CA PRO A 41 8.26 2.96 -3.28
C PRO A 41 7.19 3.60 -4.19
N PHE A 42 7.03 4.91 -4.06
CA PHE A 42 6.13 5.71 -4.87
C PHE A 42 6.84 7.00 -5.33
N LYS A 43 7.31 6.99 -6.59
CA LYS A 43 8.15 8.07 -7.13
C LYS A 43 9.38 8.30 -6.23
N GLN A 44 9.51 9.50 -5.66
CA GLN A 44 10.57 9.89 -4.73
C GLN A 44 10.20 9.69 -3.24
N PHE A 45 9.08 9.02 -2.96
CA PHE A 45 8.53 8.81 -1.63
C PHE A 45 8.36 7.33 -1.33
N PHE A 46 8.09 7.00 -0.08
CA PHE A 46 7.73 5.67 0.39
C PHE A 46 6.29 5.70 0.88
N GLY A 47 5.42 4.93 0.22
CA GLY A 47 4.03 4.81 0.61
C GLY A 47 3.82 3.66 1.57
N VAL A 48 2.97 3.87 2.56
CA VAL A 48 2.38 2.78 3.34
C VAL A 48 1.12 2.33 2.60
N TYR A 49 1.11 1.06 2.22
CA TYR A 49 0.06 0.40 1.47
C TYR A 49 -0.54 -0.71 2.31
N CYS A 50 -1.86 -0.87 2.26
CA CYS A 50 -2.58 -1.86 3.05
C CYS A 50 -3.40 -2.76 2.15
N GLY A 51 -3.29 -4.07 2.37
CA GLY A 51 -3.94 -5.10 1.57
C GLY A 51 -3.38 -5.21 0.15
N LEU A 52 -3.60 -6.36 -0.48
CA LEU A 52 -3.25 -6.64 -1.86
C LEU A 52 -4.47 -7.30 -2.51
N TYR A 53 -4.98 -6.67 -3.57
CA TYR A 53 -6.22 -7.08 -4.22
C TYR A 53 -5.98 -7.17 -5.71
N LEU A 54 -6.48 -8.22 -6.35
CA LEU A 54 -6.48 -8.31 -7.82
C LEU A 54 -7.52 -7.35 -8.42
N ASP A 55 -8.63 -7.17 -7.69
CA ASP A 55 -9.78 -6.40 -8.13
C ASP A 55 -9.90 -5.06 -7.39
N LYS A 56 -10.27 -4.02 -8.16
CA LYS A 56 -10.50 -2.67 -7.61
C LYS A 56 -11.66 -2.66 -6.61
N LYS A 57 -12.68 -3.51 -6.81
CA LYS A 57 -13.88 -3.55 -5.97
C LYS A 57 -13.55 -3.99 -4.55
N ASP A 58 -12.73 -5.03 -4.38
CA ASP A 58 -12.29 -5.49 -3.06
C ASP A 58 -11.47 -4.43 -2.35
N ALA A 59 -10.52 -3.80 -3.06
CA ALA A 59 -9.76 -2.66 -2.52
C ALA A 59 -10.68 -1.50 -2.08
N GLN A 60 -11.78 -1.25 -2.79
CA GLN A 60 -12.74 -0.19 -2.47
C GLN A 60 -13.58 -0.54 -1.22
N GLN A 61 -13.93 -1.82 -1.04
CA GLN A 61 -14.68 -2.28 0.14
C GLN A 61 -13.83 -2.11 1.41
N ASP A 62 -12.57 -2.54 1.37
CA ASP A 62 -11.68 -2.41 2.52
C ASP A 62 -11.18 -0.98 2.76
N LEU A 63 -11.19 -0.11 1.75
CA LEU A 63 -10.84 1.30 1.91
C LEU A 63 -11.66 1.99 3.01
N ASN A 64 -12.96 1.69 3.10
CA ASN A 64 -13.80 2.27 4.15
C ASN A 64 -13.46 1.72 5.54
N LYS A 65 -13.07 0.44 5.63
CA LYS A 65 -12.59 -0.19 6.87
C LYS A 65 -11.31 0.49 7.35
N PHE A 66 -10.34 0.69 6.44
CA PHE A 66 -9.09 1.39 6.77
C PHE A 66 -9.29 2.86 7.11
N LYS A 67 -10.18 3.58 6.42
CA LYS A 67 -10.54 4.98 6.76
C LYS A 67 -11.07 5.10 8.18
N LYS A 68 -11.95 4.19 8.60
CA LYS A 68 -12.49 4.17 9.98
C LYS A 68 -11.42 3.80 11.01
N LYS A 69 -10.59 2.78 10.72
CA LYS A 69 -9.54 2.27 11.62
C LYS A 69 -8.42 3.29 11.86
N LEU A 70 -7.96 3.94 10.79
CA LEU A 70 -6.74 4.76 10.81
C LEU A 70 -7.00 6.26 10.93
N LYS A 71 -8.24 6.73 10.70
CA LYS A 71 -8.63 8.15 10.68
C LYS A 71 -7.73 9.03 9.80
N VAL A 72 -7.13 8.45 8.75
CA VAL A 72 -6.27 9.19 7.81
C VAL A 72 -7.14 9.77 6.70
N LYS A 73 -6.89 11.03 6.35
CA LYS A 73 -7.65 11.74 5.31
C LYS A 73 -7.24 11.34 3.89
N ASP A 74 -5.98 10.95 3.69
CA ASP A 74 -5.40 10.68 2.36
C ASP A 74 -5.32 9.17 2.02
N ILE A 75 -6.43 8.44 2.23
CA ILE A 75 -6.52 7.02 1.88
C ILE A 75 -7.14 6.84 0.49
N LEU A 76 -6.40 6.20 -0.42
CA LEU A 76 -6.83 5.96 -1.79
C LEU A 76 -6.33 4.62 -2.37
N PRO A 77 -7.15 3.93 -3.20
CA PRO A 77 -6.73 2.72 -3.86
C PRO A 77 -5.78 3.07 -5.00
N THR A 78 -4.60 2.47 -5.00
CA THR A 78 -3.51 2.68 -5.95
C THR A 78 -3.20 1.36 -6.63
N LYS A 79 -2.96 1.40 -7.94
CA LYS A 79 -2.40 0.26 -8.66
C LYS A 79 -0.91 0.18 -8.38
N ILE A 80 -0.45 -1.00 -7.98
CA ILE A 80 0.96 -1.32 -7.80
C ILE A 80 1.29 -2.54 -8.66
N SER A 81 2.47 -2.53 -9.27
CA SER A 81 2.98 -3.65 -10.06
C SER A 81 4.13 -4.27 -9.28
N ILE A 82 3.90 -5.46 -8.73
CA ILE A 82 4.92 -6.22 -7.99
C ILE A 82 5.57 -7.22 -8.93
#